data_AF-A0A530H3W7-F1
#
_entry.id   AF-A0A530H3W7-F1
#
_cell.length_a   1.000
_cell.length_b   1.000
_cell.length_c   1.000
_cell.angle_alpha   90.00
_cell.angle_beta   90.00
_cell.angle_gamma   90.00
#
_symmetry.space_group_name_H-M   'P 1'
#
loop_
_entity.id
_entity.type
_entity.pdbx_description
1 polymer ?
#
loop_
_entity_poly.entity_id
_entity_poly.type
_entity_poly.pdbx_seq_one_letter_code
_entity_poly.pdbx_strand_id
1 'polypeptide(L)'
;MSTISTALEQPAESKLLRHIDWRGAFWVASGVPALVLFSIGGIAGTTGTLAFLIWTVSMIMGFLQSFTYAEIAGLFPNKSGGASIYGATAWLRYSKFIAPLSVWCNWFAWSPVLSLGCSIAAAYILNALAPIPVFSETSPEVVAYIAAHAGTAPADAIAAVTAAATPAIRTWTLWGHTLGPVSFTLNATFFIGAVLMLVIFAIQHRGILGTANVQKYIGLLVIIPMLIVGVVPIITGQIDYANFSPLVPLAAAYAPDPGSWNIAGWTLVLGGMFIAAWSTYGFETAVCYTSEFKNPGTDTFKAIFYSGLLCMLLFILVPFT
;
A
#
# COMPACT_ATOMS: atom_id res chain seq x y z
N MET A 1 -23.08 29.58 54.69
CA MET A 1 -23.72 30.02 53.43
C MET A 1 -22.63 30.74 52.63
N SER A 2 -22.20 30.35 51.44
CA SER A 2 -22.79 29.54 50.38
C SER A 2 -21.64 28.86 49.61
N THR A 3 -21.72 27.55 49.43
CA THR A 3 -20.84 26.75 48.57
C THR A 3 -21.22 27.00 47.12
N ILE A 4 -20.40 27.77 46.38
CA ILE A 4 -20.48 27.82 44.92
C ILE A 4 -19.82 26.54 44.40
N SER A 5 -20.64 25.51 44.23
CA SER A 5 -20.30 24.34 43.42
C SER A 5 -20.44 24.76 41.96
N THR A 6 -19.34 25.20 41.35
CA THR A 6 -19.27 25.41 39.91
C THR A 6 -19.38 24.03 39.26
N ALA A 7 -20.60 23.67 38.85
CA ALA A 7 -20.83 22.54 37.96
C ALA A 7 -20.09 22.83 36.65
N LEU A 8 -18.88 22.28 36.51
CA LEU A 8 -18.24 22.10 35.22
C LEU A 8 -19.18 21.21 34.42
N GLU A 9 -19.96 21.80 33.50
CA GLU A 9 -20.61 21.03 32.45
C GLU A 9 -19.53 20.19 31.77
N GLN A 10 -19.59 18.88 31.98
CA GLN A 10 -18.87 17.92 31.16
C GLN A 10 -19.27 18.22 29.71
N PRO A 11 -18.33 18.51 28.79
CA PRO A 11 -18.70 18.72 27.40
C PRO A 11 -19.42 17.46 26.96
N ALA A 12 -20.66 17.61 26.50
CA ALA A 12 -21.48 16.50 26.05
C ALA A 12 -20.62 15.60 25.17
N GLU A 13 -20.42 14.34 25.57
CA GLU A 13 -19.65 13.38 24.79
C GLU A 13 -20.22 13.40 23.38
N SER A 14 -19.45 13.96 22.44
CA SER A 14 -19.75 13.93 21.01
C SER A 14 -19.75 12.48 20.56
N LYS A 15 -20.86 11.79 20.80
CA LYS A 15 -21.02 10.38 20.46
C LYS A 15 -21.12 10.31 18.94
N LEU A 16 -20.15 9.64 18.33
CA LEU A 16 -20.15 9.44 16.89
C LEU A 16 -21.47 8.81 16.45
N LEU A 17 -22.03 9.34 15.38
CA LEU A 17 -23.32 8.91 14.89
C LEU A 17 -23.18 7.53 14.23
N ARG A 18 -23.98 6.56 14.68
CA ARG A 18 -23.93 5.17 14.20
C ARG A 18 -24.68 5.00 12.88
N HIS A 19 -24.07 5.41 11.77
CA HIS A 19 -24.72 5.35 10.44
C HIS A 19 -24.13 4.32 9.48
N ILE A 20 -22.94 3.78 9.76
CA ILE A 20 -22.26 2.86 8.81
C ILE A 20 -22.64 1.41 9.11
N ASP A 21 -22.92 0.63 8.07
CA ASP A 21 -23.06 -0.83 8.19
C ASP A 21 -21.74 -1.51 7.78
N TRP A 22 -21.60 -2.82 8.05
CA TRP A 22 -20.42 -3.61 7.66
C TRP A 22 -20.04 -3.46 6.17
N ARG A 23 -21.03 -3.22 5.29
CA ARG A 23 -20.80 -2.98 3.85
C ARG A 23 -20.01 -1.71 3.60
N GLY A 24 -20.28 -0.65 4.36
CA GLY A 24 -19.55 0.62 4.24
C GLY A 24 -18.10 0.46 4.63
N ALA A 25 -17.84 -0.19 5.78
CA ALA A 25 -16.46 -0.48 6.20
C ALA A 25 -15.75 -1.48 5.28
N PHE A 26 -16.46 -2.48 4.75
CA PHE A 26 -15.91 -3.36 3.71
C PHE A 26 -15.42 -2.55 2.52
N TRP A 27 -16.22 -1.61 1.99
CA TRP A 27 -15.78 -0.78 0.86
C TRP A 27 -14.61 0.12 1.23
N VAL A 28 -14.56 0.65 2.45
CA VAL A 28 -13.40 1.40 2.92
C VAL A 28 -12.14 0.54 2.96
N ALA A 29 -12.23 -0.68 3.49
CA ALA A 29 -11.12 -1.63 3.54
C ALA A 29 -10.80 -2.28 2.18
N SER A 30 -11.72 -2.27 1.22
CA SER A 30 -11.55 -2.86 -0.11
C SER A 30 -10.49 -2.16 -0.98
N GLY A 31 -9.97 -1.01 -0.54
CA GLY A 31 -8.80 -0.37 -1.16
C GLY A 31 -7.46 -1.01 -0.79
N VAL A 32 -7.42 -1.83 0.27
CA VAL A 32 -6.20 -2.45 0.79
C VAL A 32 -5.51 -3.41 -0.20
N PRO A 33 -6.23 -4.21 -1.01
CA PRO A 33 -5.61 -5.02 -2.06
C PRO A 33 -4.68 -4.23 -2.99
N ALA A 34 -4.96 -2.95 -3.24
CA ALA A 34 -4.09 -2.09 -4.04
C ALA A 34 -2.65 -1.98 -3.50
N LEU A 35 -2.45 -2.20 -2.19
CA LEU A 35 -1.14 -2.16 -1.55
C LEU A 35 -0.20 -3.27 -2.08
N VAL A 36 -0.72 -4.32 -2.71
CA VAL A 36 0.13 -5.31 -3.41
C VAL A 36 1.01 -4.62 -4.45
N LEU A 37 0.47 -3.61 -5.15
CA LEU A 37 1.19 -2.88 -6.20
C LEU A 37 2.35 -2.03 -5.65
N PHE A 38 2.35 -1.75 -4.35
CA PHE A 38 3.36 -0.90 -3.72
C PHE A 38 4.63 -1.70 -3.42
N SER A 39 4.49 -3.01 -3.20
CA SER A 39 5.55 -3.87 -2.69
C SER A 39 5.84 -5.09 -3.57
N ILE A 40 5.03 -5.37 -4.61
CA ILE A 40 5.21 -6.51 -5.51
C ILE A 40 6.62 -6.55 -6.12
N GLY A 41 7.14 -5.41 -6.59
CA GLY A 41 8.48 -5.31 -7.15
C GLY A 41 9.59 -5.44 -6.10
N GLY A 42 9.38 -4.90 -4.89
CA GLY A 42 10.35 -5.00 -3.79
C GLY A 42 10.47 -6.42 -3.24
N ILE A 43 9.36 -7.15 -3.16
CA ILE A 43 9.36 -8.57 -2.74
C ILE A 43 9.97 -9.43 -3.84
N ALA A 44 9.55 -9.27 -5.10
CA ALA A 44 10.14 -9.98 -6.22
C ALA A 44 11.67 -9.74 -6.30
N GLY A 45 12.11 -8.50 -6.13
CA GLY A 45 13.53 -8.14 -6.13
C GLY A 45 14.30 -8.67 -4.92
N THR A 46 13.66 -8.94 -3.78
CA THR A 46 14.37 -9.47 -2.59
C THR A 46 14.36 -10.99 -2.51
N THR A 47 13.30 -11.65 -3.00
CA THR A 47 13.06 -13.08 -2.76
C THR A 47 12.96 -13.92 -4.03
N GLY A 48 12.90 -13.28 -5.20
CA GLY A 48 12.83 -13.97 -6.50
C GLY A 48 11.61 -14.88 -6.61
N THR A 49 11.83 -16.12 -7.01
CA THR A 49 10.82 -17.16 -7.24
C THR A 49 9.97 -17.49 -6.00
N LEU A 50 10.42 -17.13 -4.79
CA LEU A 50 9.67 -17.33 -3.54
C LEU A 50 8.59 -16.27 -3.26
N ALA A 51 8.51 -15.21 -4.07
CA ALA A 51 7.64 -14.05 -3.80
C ALA A 51 6.16 -14.44 -3.62
N PHE A 52 5.62 -15.34 -4.45
CA PHE A 52 4.22 -15.78 -4.36
C PHE A 52 3.92 -16.53 -3.05
N LEU A 53 4.86 -17.36 -2.57
CA LEU A 53 4.74 -18.06 -1.29
C LEU A 53 4.77 -17.08 -0.12
N ILE A 54 5.66 -16.10 -0.17
CA ILE A 54 5.78 -15.05 0.85
C ILE A 54 4.49 -14.25 0.96
N TRP A 55 3.91 -13.86 -0.17
CA TRP A 55 2.59 -13.21 -0.19
C TRP A 55 1.50 -14.09 0.42
N THR A 56 1.46 -15.36 0.03
CA THR A 56 0.46 -16.32 0.51
C THR A 56 0.56 -16.52 2.02
N VAL A 57 1.76 -16.79 2.53
CA VAL A 57 1.99 -17.00 3.97
C VAL A 57 1.72 -15.72 4.76
N SER A 58 2.21 -14.57 4.30
CA SER A 58 1.98 -13.28 4.95
C SER A 58 0.48 -12.95 5.04
N MET A 59 -0.28 -13.22 3.99
CA MET A 59 -1.71 -12.95 3.94
C MET A 59 -2.50 -13.89 4.85
N ILE A 60 -2.11 -15.16 4.95
CA ILE A 60 -2.70 -16.11 5.91
C ILE A 60 -2.45 -15.64 7.35
N MET A 61 -1.21 -15.24 7.67
CA MET A 61 -0.89 -14.71 9.01
C MET A 61 -1.70 -13.45 9.32
N GLY A 62 -1.77 -12.49 8.39
CA GLY A 62 -2.56 -11.27 8.55
C GLY A 62 -4.04 -11.57 8.74
N PHE A 63 -4.60 -12.50 7.96
CA PHE A 63 -6.00 -12.94 8.09
C PHE A 63 -6.27 -13.53 9.47
N LEU A 64 -5.41 -14.41 9.99
CA LEU A 64 -5.55 -14.98 11.33
C LEU A 64 -5.43 -13.91 12.41
N GLN A 65 -4.46 -13.01 12.31
CA GLN A 65 -4.24 -11.91 13.25
C GLN A 65 -5.45 -10.96 13.32
N SER A 66 -6.17 -10.80 12.21
CA SER A 66 -7.33 -9.90 12.14
C SER A 66 -8.48 -10.27 13.07
N PHE A 67 -8.62 -11.57 13.40
CA PHE A 67 -9.62 -12.01 14.36
C PHE A 67 -9.33 -11.47 15.77
N THR A 68 -8.05 -11.40 16.15
CA THR A 68 -7.65 -10.79 17.43
C THR A 68 -8.02 -9.30 17.48
N TYR A 69 -7.82 -8.56 16.38
CA TYR A 69 -8.27 -7.17 16.31
C TYR A 69 -9.80 -7.05 16.37
N ALA A 70 -10.53 -7.98 15.75
CA ALA A 70 -11.99 -8.04 15.82
C ALA A 70 -12.50 -8.19 17.26
N GLU A 71 -11.90 -9.09 18.02
CA GLU A 71 -12.25 -9.35 19.42
C GLU A 71 -12.00 -8.12 20.30
N ILE A 72 -10.82 -7.51 20.15
CA ILE A 72 -10.46 -6.31 20.91
C ILE A 72 -11.38 -5.14 20.55
N ALA A 73 -11.73 -4.98 19.27
CA ALA A 73 -12.69 -3.97 18.84
C ALA A 73 -14.09 -4.21 19.45
N GLY A 74 -14.50 -5.47 19.56
CA GLY A 74 -15.73 -5.89 20.23
C GLY A 74 -15.78 -5.52 21.71
N LEU A 75 -14.64 -5.49 22.41
CA LEU A 75 -14.55 -5.07 23.82
C LEU A 75 -14.73 -3.57 24.00
N PHE A 76 -14.44 -2.76 22.98
CA PHE A 76 -14.49 -1.29 23.04
C PHE A 76 -15.39 -0.67 21.96
N PRO A 77 -16.70 -0.99 21.95
CA PRO A 77 -17.62 -0.56 20.88
C PRO A 77 -17.93 0.94 20.88
N ASN A 78 -17.50 1.67 21.90
CA ASN A 78 -17.69 3.11 22.01
C ASN A 78 -16.45 3.92 21.63
N LYS A 79 -15.34 3.27 21.27
CA LYS A 79 -14.08 3.94 20.92
C LYS A 79 -13.77 3.78 19.43
N SER A 80 -13.53 4.92 18.77
CA SER A 80 -13.02 5.00 17.40
C SER A 80 -11.49 4.97 17.41
N GLY A 81 -10.86 4.63 16.28
CA GLY A 81 -9.40 4.71 16.08
C GLY A 81 -8.64 3.38 16.14
N GLY A 82 -9.36 2.26 16.22
CA GLY A 82 -8.83 0.92 16.01
C GLY A 82 -7.68 0.54 16.95
N ALA A 83 -6.72 -0.23 16.42
CA ALA A 83 -5.62 -0.82 17.19
C ALA A 83 -4.83 0.21 18.03
N SER A 84 -4.64 1.44 17.52
CA SER A 84 -3.88 2.48 18.24
C SER A 84 -4.57 2.98 19.51
N ILE A 85 -5.90 3.12 19.46
CA ILE A 85 -6.68 3.55 20.63
C ILE A 85 -6.86 2.38 21.58
N TYR A 86 -7.05 1.15 21.09
CA TYR A 86 -7.11 -0.03 21.94
C TYR A 86 -5.79 -0.27 22.68
N GLY A 87 -4.66 -0.18 21.98
CA GLY A 87 -3.32 -0.24 22.56
C GLY A 87 -3.11 0.86 23.61
N ALA A 88 -3.43 2.11 23.28
CA ALA A 88 -3.36 3.21 24.24
C ALA A 88 -4.18 2.91 25.50
N THR A 89 -5.39 2.37 25.37
CA THR A 89 -6.25 2.08 26.53
C THR A 89 -5.72 1.00 27.46
N ALA A 90 -5.00 0.01 26.93
CA ALA A 90 -4.33 -1.00 27.74
C ALA A 90 -3.18 -0.38 28.58
N TRP A 91 -2.44 0.56 28.00
CA TRP A 91 -1.25 1.14 28.62
C TRP A 91 -1.53 2.37 29.49
N LEU A 92 -2.69 3.01 29.38
CA LEU A 92 -3.07 4.19 30.18
C LEU A 92 -2.94 3.98 31.69
N ARG A 93 -3.19 2.75 32.18
CA ARG A 93 -3.07 2.41 33.61
C ARG A 93 -1.64 2.30 34.09
N TYR A 94 -0.70 2.02 33.19
CA TYR A 94 0.71 1.77 33.51
C TYR A 94 1.60 2.98 33.24
N SER A 95 1.34 3.73 32.16
CA SER A 95 2.12 4.92 31.82
C SER A 95 1.31 5.92 31.01
N LYS A 96 1.29 7.16 31.49
CA LYS A 96 0.67 8.30 30.81
C LYS A 96 1.43 8.75 29.56
N PHE A 97 2.67 8.27 29.35
CA PHE A 97 3.48 8.56 28.16
C PHE A 97 3.35 7.50 27.06
N ILE A 98 3.19 6.23 27.43
CA ILE A 98 3.12 5.11 26.46
C ILE A 98 1.84 5.18 25.62
N ALA A 99 0.72 5.60 26.23
CA ALA A 99 -0.55 5.70 25.53
C ALA A 99 -0.54 6.73 24.37
N PRO A 100 -0.09 7.99 24.55
CA PRO A 100 0.10 8.92 23.44
C PRO A 100 1.13 8.44 22.41
N LEU A 101 2.20 7.77 22.85
CA LEU A 101 3.22 7.23 21.94
C LEU A 101 2.62 6.20 20.97
N SER A 102 1.74 5.31 21.44
CA SER A 102 1.07 4.33 20.58
C SER A 102 0.25 4.99 19.46
N VAL A 103 -0.46 6.09 19.77
CA VAL A 103 -1.24 6.85 18.78
C VAL A 103 -0.31 7.56 17.78
N TRP A 104 0.78 8.16 18.27
CA TRP A 104 1.78 8.82 17.43
C TRP A 104 2.49 7.85 16.49
N CYS A 105 2.86 6.66 16.97
CA CYS A 105 3.46 5.61 16.15
C CYS A 105 2.52 5.19 15.02
N ASN A 106 1.22 5.03 15.30
CA ASN A 106 0.25 4.70 14.26
C ASN A 106 0.13 5.83 13.22
N TRP A 107 -0.01 7.07 13.68
CA TRP A 107 -0.08 8.23 12.78
C TRP A 107 1.17 8.37 11.90
N PHE A 108 2.36 8.20 12.49
CA PHE A 108 3.63 8.27 11.77
C PHE A 108 3.83 7.09 10.80
N ALA A 109 3.32 5.90 11.12
CA ALA A 109 3.41 4.74 10.22
C ALA A 109 2.57 4.93 8.95
N TRP A 110 1.38 5.52 9.06
CA TRP A 110 0.46 5.69 7.92
C TRP A 110 0.67 6.99 7.13
N SER A 111 1.16 8.07 7.74
CA SER A 111 1.34 9.36 7.03
C SER A 111 2.25 9.26 5.78
N PRO A 112 3.42 8.61 5.83
CA PRO A 112 4.27 8.41 4.65
C PRO A 112 3.61 7.56 3.56
N VAL A 113 2.67 6.68 3.92
CA VAL A 113 1.97 5.81 2.98
C VAL A 113 1.10 6.62 2.02
N LEU A 114 0.45 7.69 2.50
CA LEU A 114 -0.30 8.60 1.63
C LEU A 114 0.63 9.25 0.60
N SER A 115 1.80 9.71 1.05
CA SER A 115 2.80 10.31 0.15
C SER A 115 3.32 9.31 -0.88
N LEU A 116 3.64 8.09 -0.45
CA LEU A 116 4.12 7.01 -1.32
C LEU A 116 3.05 6.61 -2.35
N GLY A 117 1.79 6.45 -1.92
CA GLY A 117 0.68 6.16 -2.81
C GLY A 117 0.44 7.26 -3.85
N CYS A 118 0.48 8.54 -3.45
CA CYS A 118 0.33 9.66 -4.37
C CYS A 118 1.51 9.74 -5.36
N SER A 119 2.72 9.40 -4.92
CA SER A 119 3.92 9.40 -5.78
C SER A 119 3.86 8.27 -6.82
N ILE A 120 3.43 7.07 -6.41
CA ILE A 120 3.23 5.94 -7.33
C ILE A 120 2.11 6.25 -8.33
N ALA A 121 0.98 6.80 -7.87
CA ALA A 121 -0.12 7.19 -8.74
C ALA A 121 0.32 8.27 -9.76
N ALA A 122 1.10 9.26 -9.32
CA ALA A 122 1.67 10.28 -10.20
C ALA A 122 2.58 9.66 -11.28
N ALA A 123 3.42 8.69 -10.90
CA ALA A 123 4.26 7.97 -11.84
C ALA A 123 3.43 7.18 -12.89
N TYR A 124 2.35 6.50 -12.46
CA TYR A 124 1.45 5.82 -13.40
C TYR A 124 0.72 6.78 -14.34
N ILE A 125 0.25 7.92 -13.84
CA ILE A 125 -0.39 8.96 -14.66
C ILE A 125 0.59 9.51 -15.70
N LEU A 126 1.83 9.80 -15.30
CA LEU A 126 2.87 10.21 -16.24
C LEU A 126 3.16 9.13 -17.27
N ASN A 127 3.20 7.85 -16.87
CA ASN A 127 3.40 6.72 -17.80
C ASN A 127 2.27 6.60 -18.82
N ALA A 128 1.03 6.91 -18.43
CA ALA A 128 -0.11 6.91 -19.33
C ALA A 128 -0.15 8.12 -20.29
N LEU A 129 0.16 9.33 -19.79
CA LEU A 129 0.02 10.58 -20.56
C LEU A 129 1.26 10.96 -21.36
N ALA A 130 2.43 10.59 -20.87
CA ALA A 130 3.73 10.94 -21.45
C ALA A 130 4.67 9.75 -21.29
N PRO A 131 4.45 8.63 -21.99
CA PRO A 131 5.26 7.42 -21.84
C PRO A 131 6.72 7.71 -22.20
N ILE A 132 7.65 7.04 -21.50
CA ILE A 132 9.05 7.00 -21.91
C ILE A 132 9.15 5.93 -23.01
N PRO A 133 9.57 6.28 -24.24
CA PRO A 133 9.72 5.30 -25.30
C PRO A 133 10.76 4.24 -24.92
N VAL A 134 10.43 2.97 -25.17
CA VAL A 134 11.34 1.85 -24.92
C VAL A 134 12.06 1.53 -26.23
N PHE A 135 13.38 1.65 -26.22
CA PHE A 135 14.23 1.30 -27.35
C PHE A 135 15.03 0.03 -27.07
N SER A 136 15.20 -0.79 -28.10
CA SER A 136 16.09 -1.94 -28.14
C SER A 136 17.35 -1.64 -28.95
N GLU A 137 18.37 -2.49 -28.85
CA GLU A 137 19.58 -2.41 -29.68
C GLU A 137 19.27 -2.45 -31.19
N THR A 138 18.16 -3.08 -31.56
CA THR A 138 17.69 -3.20 -32.95
C THR A 138 16.81 -2.06 -33.41
N SER A 139 16.50 -1.09 -32.54
CA SER A 139 15.64 0.04 -32.90
C SER A 139 16.34 0.94 -33.93
N PRO A 140 15.68 1.38 -35.01
CA PRO A 140 16.29 2.19 -36.06
C PRO A 140 17.01 3.44 -35.53
N GLU A 141 16.45 4.07 -34.50
CA GLU A 141 16.99 5.26 -33.85
C GLU A 141 18.31 4.97 -33.11
N VAL A 142 18.40 3.82 -32.45
CA VAL A 142 19.61 3.37 -31.73
C VAL A 142 20.69 2.98 -32.72
N VAL A 143 20.34 2.25 -33.78
CA VAL A 143 21.28 1.87 -34.84
C VAL A 143 21.83 3.12 -35.54
N ALA A 144 20.97 4.10 -35.84
CA ALA A 144 21.39 5.38 -36.42
C ALA A 144 22.31 6.16 -35.46
N TYR A 145 22.03 6.14 -34.16
CA TYR A 145 22.87 6.80 -33.15
C TYR A 145 24.26 6.17 -33.09
N ILE A 146 24.36 4.84 -33.06
CA ILE A 146 25.63 4.09 -33.05
C ILE A 146 26.43 4.35 -34.34
N ALA A 147 25.75 4.38 -35.49
CA ALA A 147 26.39 4.69 -36.78
C ALA A 147 26.97 6.12 -36.82
N ALA A 148 26.30 7.08 -36.17
CA ALA A 148 26.76 8.46 -36.05
C ALA A 148 27.85 8.66 -34.98
N HIS A 149 27.92 7.80 -33.96
CA HIS A 149 28.85 7.90 -32.83
C HIS A 149 29.68 6.63 -32.71
N ALA A 150 30.69 6.50 -33.58
CA ALA A 150 31.57 5.33 -33.59
C ALA A 150 32.21 5.07 -32.21
N GLY A 151 32.04 3.85 -31.69
CA GLY A 151 32.59 3.41 -30.40
C GLY A 151 31.64 3.51 -29.21
N THR A 152 30.40 4.01 -29.36
CA THR A 152 29.41 3.98 -28.27
C THR A 152 28.90 2.56 -28.03
N ALA A 153 28.84 2.15 -26.77
CA ALA A 153 28.21 0.88 -26.41
C ALA A 153 26.69 0.93 -26.69
N PRO A 154 26.03 -0.20 -27.03
CA PRO A 154 24.59 -0.23 -27.29
C PRO A 154 23.75 0.31 -26.12
N ALA A 155 24.15 0.05 -24.87
CA ALA A 155 23.48 0.57 -23.69
C ALA A 155 23.52 2.10 -23.60
N ASP A 156 24.66 2.73 -23.93
CA ASP A 156 24.81 4.18 -23.92
C ASP A 156 24.00 4.84 -25.05
N ALA A 157 23.94 4.18 -26.21
CA ALA A 157 23.12 4.62 -27.33
C ALA A 157 21.63 4.55 -26.99
N ILE A 158 21.17 3.47 -26.36
CA ILE A 158 19.80 3.35 -25.85
C ILE A 158 19.51 4.47 -24.84
N ALA A 159 20.41 4.71 -23.89
CA ALA A 159 20.23 5.77 -22.89
C ALA A 159 20.12 7.16 -23.53
N ALA A 160 20.99 7.47 -24.50
CA ALA A 160 20.98 8.75 -25.20
C ALA A 160 19.71 8.96 -26.04
N VAL A 161 19.30 7.95 -26.82
CA VAL A 161 18.09 8.00 -27.64
C VAL A 161 16.84 8.08 -26.76
N THR A 162 16.80 7.33 -25.65
CA THR A 162 15.72 7.39 -24.66
C THR A 162 15.63 8.78 -24.04
N ALA A 163 16.76 9.37 -23.63
CA ALA A 163 16.78 10.72 -23.05
C ALA A 163 16.30 11.77 -24.05
N ALA A 164 16.71 11.67 -25.32
CA ALA A 164 16.27 12.57 -26.38
C ALA A 164 14.77 12.45 -26.71
N ALA A 165 14.22 11.22 -26.67
CA ALA A 165 12.82 10.96 -26.93
C ALA A 165 11.91 11.12 -25.69
N THR A 166 12.48 11.37 -24.52
CA THR A 166 11.72 11.53 -23.28
C THR A 166 10.90 12.82 -23.33
N PRO A 167 9.57 12.77 -23.10
CA PRO A 167 8.73 13.96 -23.10
C PRO A 167 9.21 15.04 -22.12
N ALA A 168 9.16 16.31 -22.55
CA ALA A 168 9.66 17.45 -21.76
C ALA A 168 9.03 17.58 -20.36
N ILE A 169 7.79 17.11 -20.19
CA ILE A 169 7.11 17.10 -18.88
C ILE A 169 7.83 16.24 -17.83
N ARG A 170 8.71 15.31 -18.25
CA ARG A 170 9.48 14.45 -17.34
C ARG A 170 10.90 14.94 -17.08
N THR A 171 11.42 15.85 -17.90
CA THR A 171 12.82 16.28 -17.84
C THR A 171 13.00 17.54 -17.00
N TRP A 172 11.95 18.35 -16.83
CA TRP A 172 12.03 19.55 -16.00
C TRP A 172 12.07 19.21 -14.50
N THR A 173 12.88 19.97 -13.77
CA THR A 173 12.93 19.94 -12.30
C THR A 173 13.11 21.39 -11.85
N LEU A 174 12.19 21.88 -11.00
CA LEU A 174 12.25 23.24 -10.47
C LEU A 174 13.38 23.39 -9.46
N TRP A 175 13.51 22.40 -8.58
CA TRP A 175 14.54 22.37 -7.55
C TRP A 175 14.84 20.93 -7.18
N GLY A 176 16.08 20.63 -6.88
CA GLY A 176 16.43 19.36 -6.29
C GLY A 176 17.70 19.43 -5.46
N HIS A 177 17.77 18.58 -4.45
CA HIS A 177 18.93 18.43 -3.59
C HIS A 177 19.06 16.96 -3.18
N THR A 178 20.28 16.47 -3.08
CA THR A 178 20.59 15.14 -2.54
C THR A 178 21.18 15.27 -1.13
N LEU A 179 20.65 14.52 -0.17
CA LEU A 179 21.20 14.36 1.17
C LEU A 179 21.50 12.88 1.39
N GLY A 180 22.76 12.48 1.12
CA GLY A 180 23.17 11.08 1.18
C GLY A 180 22.34 10.21 0.21
N PRO A 181 21.68 9.14 0.69
CA PRO A 181 20.86 8.27 -0.15
C PRO A 181 19.49 8.88 -0.54
N VAL A 182 19.10 10.01 0.05
CA VAL A 182 17.79 10.63 -0.19
C VAL A 182 17.93 11.76 -1.20
N SER A 183 17.12 11.73 -2.26
CA SER A 183 17.01 12.83 -3.22
C SER A 183 15.65 13.51 -3.08
N PHE A 184 15.67 14.84 -3.07
CA PHE A 184 14.49 15.67 -3.07
C PHE A 184 14.42 16.35 -4.42
N THR A 185 13.29 16.24 -5.11
CA THR A 185 13.08 16.91 -6.40
C THR A 185 11.66 17.45 -6.47
N LEU A 186 11.53 18.68 -6.95
CA LEU A 186 10.27 19.32 -7.28
C LEU A 186 10.09 19.25 -8.80
N ASN A 187 9.53 18.14 -9.27
CA ASN A 187 9.28 17.84 -10.68
C ASN A 187 7.79 17.52 -10.91
N ALA A 188 7.44 17.10 -12.13
CA ALA A 188 6.04 16.75 -12.45
C ALA A 188 5.44 15.71 -11.51
N THR A 189 6.22 14.69 -11.11
CA THR A 189 5.76 13.64 -10.18
C THR A 189 5.36 14.24 -8.84
N PHE A 190 6.16 15.16 -8.30
CA PHE A 190 5.85 15.87 -7.04
C PHE A 190 4.54 16.66 -7.14
N PHE A 191 4.38 17.50 -8.17
CA PHE A 191 3.19 18.36 -8.27
C PHE A 191 1.92 17.56 -8.55
N ILE A 192 1.98 16.52 -9.38
CA ILE A 192 0.84 15.62 -9.59
C ILE A 192 0.48 14.92 -8.27
N GLY A 193 1.48 14.41 -7.54
CA GLY A 193 1.28 13.79 -6.23
C GLY A 193 0.65 14.75 -5.22
N ALA A 194 1.11 16.01 -5.17
CA ALA A 194 0.56 17.04 -4.30
C ALA A 194 -0.90 17.37 -4.64
N VAL A 195 -1.24 17.49 -5.93
CA VAL A 195 -2.62 17.69 -6.38
C VAL A 195 -3.51 16.51 -5.98
N LEU A 196 -3.05 15.27 -6.19
CA LEU A 196 -3.78 14.07 -5.77
C LEU A 196 -4.03 14.06 -4.26
N MET A 197 -3.03 14.43 -3.46
CA MET A 197 -3.15 14.50 -2.01
C MET A 197 -4.19 15.55 -1.57
N LEU A 198 -4.21 16.73 -2.21
CA LEU A 198 -5.22 17.76 -1.95
C LEU A 198 -6.64 17.31 -2.35
N VAL A 199 -6.78 16.56 -3.45
CA VAL A 199 -8.05 15.97 -3.88
C VAL A 199 -8.53 14.94 -2.85
N ILE A 200 -7.66 14.04 -2.42
CA ILE A 200 -7.99 13.04 -1.38
C ILE A 200 -8.39 13.74 -0.09
N PHE A 201 -7.66 14.75 0.34
CA PHE A 201 -7.99 15.57 1.51
C PHE A 201 -9.39 16.20 1.37
N ALA A 202 -9.71 16.80 0.23
CA ALA A 202 -11.01 17.40 -0.03
C ALA A 202 -12.16 16.38 -0.02
N ILE A 203 -11.91 15.15 -0.49
CA ILE A 203 -12.90 14.05 -0.43
C ILE A 203 -13.12 13.62 1.02
N GLN A 204 -12.04 13.40 1.79
CA GLN A 204 -12.11 12.95 3.18
C GLN A 204 -12.78 13.99 4.10
N HIS A 205 -12.60 15.28 3.81
CA HIS A 205 -13.18 16.35 4.63
C HIS A 205 -14.71 16.49 4.49
N ARG A 206 -15.33 15.85 3.49
CA ARG A 206 -16.80 15.81 3.31
C ARG A 206 -17.52 14.78 4.21
N GLY A 207 -16.76 14.11 5.09
CA GLY A 207 -17.29 13.13 6.04
C GLY A 207 -17.23 11.70 5.52
N ILE A 208 -17.38 10.76 6.46
CA ILE A 208 -17.09 9.34 6.23
C ILE A 208 -18.10 8.62 5.34
N LEU A 209 -19.39 8.98 5.43
CA LEU A 209 -20.44 8.38 4.58
C LEU A 209 -20.21 8.72 3.10
N GLY A 210 -19.85 9.97 2.80
CA GLY A 210 -19.49 10.40 1.45
C GLY A 210 -18.23 9.70 0.96
N THR A 211 -17.21 9.61 1.83
CA THR A 211 -15.96 8.91 1.54
C THR A 211 -16.18 7.43 1.24
N ALA A 212 -17.01 6.73 2.00
CA ALA A 212 -17.32 5.31 1.76
C ALA A 212 -17.97 5.07 0.39
N ASN A 213 -18.87 5.96 -0.05
CA ASN A 213 -19.48 5.84 -1.37
C ASN A 213 -18.49 6.13 -2.50
N VAL A 214 -17.60 7.11 -2.35
CA VAL A 214 -16.51 7.36 -3.31
C VAL A 214 -15.57 6.16 -3.36
N GLN A 215 -15.16 5.67 -2.19
CA GLN A 215 -14.25 4.53 -2.05
C GLN A 215 -14.83 3.24 -2.62
N LYS A 216 -16.15 3.05 -2.59
CA LYS A 216 -16.82 1.94 -3.29
C LYS A 216 -16.51 1.94 -4.80
N TYR A 217 -16.63 3.08 -5.46
CA TYR A 217 -16.37 3.18 -6.90
C TYR A 217 -14.88 3.05 -7.21
N ILE A 218 -14.02 3.71 -6.44
CA ILE A 218 -12.56 3.59 -6.59
C ILE A 218 -12.11 2.15 -6.34
N GLY A 219 -12.62 1.52 -5.28
CA GLY A 219 -12.35 0.13 -4.93
C GLY A 219 -12.75 -0.83 -6.04
N LEU A 220 -13.95 -0.65 -6.63
CA LEU A 220 -14.37 -1.44 -7.80
C LEU A 220 -13.44 -1.24 -9.00
N LEU A 221 -13.04 0.00 -9.29
CA LEU A 221 -12.10 0.32 -10.38
C LEU A 221 -10.70 -0.28 -10.17
N VAL A 222 -10.34 -0.64 -8.94
CA VAL A 222 -9.07 -1.31 -8.63
C VAL A 222 -9.24 -2.83 -8.62
N ILE A 223 -10.26 -3.33 -7.93
CA ILE A 223 -10.52 -4.77 -7.77
C ILE A 223 -10.78 -5.43 -9.11
N ILE A 224 -11.56 -4.81 -10.01
CA ILE A 224 -11.90 -5.41 -11.30
C ILE A 224 -10.65 -5.64 -12.15
N PRO A 225 -9.79 -4.62 -12.42
CA PRO A 225 -8.51 -4.86 -13.12
C PRO A 225 -7.61 -5.86 -12.42
N MET A 226 -7.51 -5.81 -11.09
CA MET A 226 -6.68 -6.79 -10.35
C MET A 226 -7.20 -8.21 -10.51
N LEU A 227 -8.52 -8.43 -10.51
CA LEU A 227 -9.12 -9.73 -10.80
C LEU A 227 -8.85 -10.16 -12.24
N ILE A 228 -8.92 -9.24 -13.20
CA ILE A 228 -8.57 -9.53 -14.60
C ILE A 228 -7.13 -10.00 -14.69
N VAL A 229 -6.19 -9.25 -14.11
CA VAL A 229 -4.76 -9.62 -14.09
C VAL A 229 -4.53 -10.96 -13.38
N GLY A 230 -5.23 -11.22 -12.28
CA GLY A 230 -5.08 -12.48 -11.53
C GLY A 230 -5.77 -13.70 -12.16
N VAL A 231 -6.83 -13.53 -12.96
CA VAL A 231 -7.62 -14.65 -13.50
C VAL A 231 -7.28 -14.94 -14.96
N VAL A 232 -7.06 -13.91 -15.78
CA VAL A 232 -6.88 -14.09 -17.23
C VAL A 232 -5.68 -14.97 -17.55
N PRO A 233 -4.46 -14.75 -17.00
CA PRO A 233 -3.30 -15.60 -17.29
C PRO A 233 -3.51 -17.08 -16.97
N ILE A 234 -4.29 -17.39 -15.93
CA ILE A 234 -4.66 -18.76 -15.56
C ILE A 234 -5.55 -19.38 -16.64
N ILE A 235 -6.58 -18.66 -17.09
CA ILE A 235 -7.53 -19.17 -18.09
C ILE A 235 -6.86 -19.29 -19.47
N THR A 236 -5.97 -18.36 -19.82
CA THR A 236 -5.25 -18.35 -21.11
C THR A 236 -4.04 -19.28 -21.13
N GLY A 237 -3.66 -19.89 -20.00
CA GLY A 237 -2.47 -20.74 -19.89
C GLY A 237 -1.16 -19.99 -20.15
N GLN A 238 -1.11 -18.69 -19.85
CA GLN A 238 0.07 -17.84 -20.06
C GLN A 238 1.04 -17.87 -18.88
N ILE A 239 0.76 -18.66 -17.85
CA ILE A 239 1.62 -18.81 -16.68
C ILE A 239 2.87 -19.58 -17.09
N ASP A 240 4.01 -18.90 -17.05
CA ASP A 240 5.31 -19.53 -17.22
C ASP A 240 5.74 -20.16 -15.89
N TYR A 241 5.57 -21.47 -15.80
CA TYR A 241 5.92 -22.27 -14.63
C TYR A 241 7.42 -22.26 -14.29
N ALA A 242 8.29 -21.85 -15.23
CA ALA A 242 9.71 -21.68 -14.95
C ALA A 242 9.97 -20.56 -13.94
N ASN A 243 9.07 -19.56 -13.82
CA ASN A 243 9.22 -18.47 -12.84
C ASN A 243 8.98 -18.90 -11.39
N PHE A 244 8.50 -20.12 -11.16
CA PHE A 244 8.21 -20.66 -9.82
C PHE A 244 9.20 -21.74 -9.39
N SER A 245 10.23 -22.03 -10.18
CA SER A 245 11.22 -23.05 -9.89
C SER A 245 12.61 -22.61 -10.37
N PRO A 246 13.68 -22.82 -9.60
CA PRO A 246 13.71 -23.48 -8.28
C PRO A 246 13.23 -22.57 -7.14
N LEU A 247 12.65 -23.16 -6.10
CA LEU A 247 12.24 -22.47 -4.86
C LEU A 247 13.45 -22.19 -3.96
N VAL A 248 14.29 -21.26 -4.40
CA VAL A 248 15.47 -20.79 -3.67
C VAL A 248 15.44 -19.27 -3.57
N PRO A 249 15.91 -18.70 -2.45
CA PRO A 249 16.07 -17.26 -2.34
C PRO A 249 17.15 -16.77 -3.33
N LEU A 250 17.15 -15.48 -3.62
CA LEU A 250 18.20 -14.86 -4.44
C LEU A 250 19.56 -14.90 -3.72
N ALA A 251 20.66 -14.88 -4.49
CA ALA A 251 22.00 -14.82 -3.92
C ALA A 251 22.27 -13.46 -3.26
N ALA A 252 21.70 -12.39 -3.82
CA ALA A 252 21.71 -11.03 -3.30
C ALA A 252 20.41 -10.33 -3.66
N ALA A 253 20.00 -9.32 -2.88
CA ALA A 253 18.84 -8.51 -3.21
C ALA A 253 19.04 -7.81 -4.56
N TYR A 254 18.01 -7.83 -5.40
CA TYR A 254 17.94 -7.26 -6.75
C TYR A 254 18.95 -7.87 -7.75
N ALA A 255 19.54 -9.02 -7.44
CA ALA A 255 20.35 -9.79 -8.37
C ALA A 255 19.56 -11.01 -8.89
N PRO A 256 19.59 -11.31 -10.20
CA PRO A 256 18.83 -12.41 -10.77
C PRO A 256 19.39 -13.80 -10.41
N ASP A 257 20.61 -13.87 -9.89
CA ASP A 257 21.30 -15.12 -9.63
C ASP A 257 20.63 -15.93 -8.51
N PRO A 258 20.33 -17.22 -8.74
CA PRO A 258 19.75 -18.09 -7.73
C PRO A 258 20.72 -18.26 -6.55
N GLY A 259 20.21 -18.10 -5.35
CA GLY A 259 20.96 -18.26 -4.11
C GLY A 259 20.82 -19.66 -3.52
N SER A 260 20.95 -19.74 -2.19
CA SER A 260 20.85 -20.98 -1.43
C SER A 260 20.20 -20.74 -0.07
N TRP A 261 19.69 -21.81 0.54
CA TRP A 261 19.11 -21.79 1.89
C TRP A 261 20.19 -21.71 2.97
N ASN A 262 20.93 -20.60 2.98
CA ASN A 262 21.90 -20.24 4.00
C ASN A 262 21.38 -19.04 4.83
N ILE A 263 22.19 -18.54 5.77
CA ILE A 263 21.81 -17.40 6.61
C ILE A 263 21.44 -16.16 5.77
N ALA A 264 22.15 -15.90 4.66
CA ALA A 264 21.86 -14.79 3.77
C ALA A 264 20.51 -14.97 3.05
N GLY A 265 20.25 -16.18 2.52
CA GLY A 265 18.97 -16.53 1.92
C GLY A 265 17.79 -16.39 2.88
N TRP A 266 17.92 -16.87 4.12
CA TRP A 266 16.90 -16.67 5.16
C TRP A 266 16.71 -15.20 5.52
N THR A 267 17.78 -14.42 5.54
CA THR A 267 17.70 -12.97 5.79
C THR A 267 16.87 -12.28 4.70
N LEU A 268 17.05 -12.67 3.43
CA LEU A 268 16.26 -12.15 2.32
C LEU A 268 14.78 -12.60 2.39
N VAL A 269 14.52 -13.86 2.72
CA VAL A 269 13.15 -14.38 2.89
C VAL A 269 12.42 -13.66 4.01
N LEU A 270 13.05 -13.51 5.18
CA LEU A 270 12.46 -12.80 6.32
C LEU A 270 12.31 -11.29 6.04
N GLY A 271 13.25 -10.69 5.30
CA GLY A 271 13.13 -9.33 4.81
C GLY A 271 11.94 -9.15 3.86
N GLY A 272 11.74 -10.09 2.93
CA GLY A 272 10.57 -10.12 2.05
C GLY A 272 9.27 -10.30 2.82
N MET A 273 9.24 -11.17 3.83
CA MET A 273 8.10 -11.33 4.74
C MET A 273 7.78 -10.04 5.49
N PHE A 274 8.79 -9.28 5.93
CA PHE A 274 8.62 -7.97 6.56
C PHE A 274 8.02 -6.94 5.59
N ILE A 275 8.48 -6.90 4.34
CA ILE A 275 7.90 -6.04 3.30
C ILE A 275 6.45 -6.45 2.99
N ALA A 276 6.17 -7.74 2.89
CA ALA A 276 4.82 -8.26 2.63
C ALA A 276 3.86 -7.95 3.79
N ALA A 277 4.31 -8.14 5.03
CA ALA A 277 3.55 -7.85 6.25
C ALA A 277 3.00 -6.42 6.27
N TRP A 278 3.78 -5.45 5.81
CA TRP A 278 3.35 -4.05 5.71
C TRP A 278 2.11 -3.87 4.81
N SER A 279 1.96 -4.68 3.75
CA SER A 279 0.82 -4.60 2.83
C SER A 279 -0.36 -5.47 3.25
N THR A 280 -0.11 -6.63 3.85
CA THR A 280 -1.17 -7.61 4.18
C THR A 280 -2.00 -7.21 5.39
N TYR A 281 -1.52 -6.34 6.28
CA TYR A 281 -2.24 -5.99 7.52
C TYR A 281 -3.25 -4.83 7.37
N GLY A 282 -3.25 -4.11 6.25
CA GLY A 282 -4.03 -2.87 6.10
C GLY A 282 -5.56 -3.00 6.19
N PHE A 283 -6.11 -4.21 6.06
CA PHE A 283 -7.57 -4.43 6.15
C PHE A 283 -8.09 -4.35 7.58
N GLU A 284 -7.21 -4.30 8.59
CA GLU A 284 -7.57 -3.94 9.96
C GLU A 284 -8.25 -2.56 10.05
N THR A 285 -8.04 -1.69 9.07
CA THR A 285 -8.72 -0.38 8.98
C THR A 285 -10.24 -0.45 9.08
N ALA A 286 -10.85 -1.61 8.77
CA ALA A 286 -12.26 -1.87 9.01
C ALA A 286 -12.67 -1.70 10.49
N VAL A 287 -11.78 -2.01 11.46
CA VAL A 287 -12.05 -1.87 12.91
C VAL A 287 -11.92 -0.45 13.42
N CYS A 288 -11.32 0.46 12.64
CA CYS A 288 -11.21 1.85 13.05
C CYS A 288 -12.59 2.51 13.20
N TYR A 289 -13.59 2.00 12.48
CA TYR A 289 -14.95 2.53 12.42
C TYR A 289 -15.93 1.83 13.35
N THR A 290 -15.45 0.99 14.29
CA THR A 290 -16.32 0.18 15.14
C THR A 290 -17.36 0.99 15.92
N SER A 291 -17.01 2.19 16.39
CA SER A 291 -17.94 3.08 17.10
C SER A 291 -19.03 3.70 16.23
N GLU A 292 -18.85 3.69 14.91
CA GLU A 292 -19.78 4.25 13.93
C GLU A 292 -20.70 3.18 13.35
N PHE A 293 -20.44 1.89 13.63
CA PHE A 293 -21.31 0.82 13.19
C PHE A 293 -22.69 0.90 13.83
N LYS A 294 -23.72 0.60 13.03
CA LYS A 294 -25.08 0.40 13.57
C LYS A 294 -25.08 -0.71 14.61
N ASN A 295 -24.45 -1.86 14.31
CA ASN A 295 -24.33 -3.00 15.21
C ASN A 295 -22.86 -3.42 15.39
N PRO A 296 -22.09 -2.78 16.29
CA PRO A 296 -20.66 -3.01 16.44
C PRO A 296 -20.26 -4.48 16.68
N GLY A 297 -21.07 -5.26 17.42
CA GLY A 297 -20.76 -6.66 17.71
C GLY A 297 -20.78 -7.58 16.48
N THR A 298 -21.70 -7.37 15.55
CA THR A 298 -21.86 -8.23 14.36
C THR A 298 -21.23 -7.62 13.11
N ASP A 299 -21.26 -6.30 12.97
CA ASP A 299 -20.76 -5.62 11.78
C ASP A 299 -19.23 -5.58 11.74
N THR A 300 -18.56 -5.50 12.89
CA THR A 300 -17.09 -5.52 12.97
C THR A 300 -16.53 -6.84 12.44
N PHE A 301 -17.07 -7.98 12.91
CA PHE A 301 -16.64 -9.29 12.44
C PHE A 301 -16.88 -9.47 10.93
N LYS A 302 -18.08 -9.13 10.45
CA LYS A 302 -18.41 -9.23 9.03
C LYS A 302 -17.49 -8.36 8.17
N ALA A 303 -17.24 -7.11 8.59
CA ALA A 303 -16.39 -6.19 7.85
C ALA A 303 -14.96 -6.73 7.70
N ILE A 304 -14.34 -7.18 8.79
CA ILE A 304 -12.99 -7.75 8.76
C ILE A 304 -12.95 -9.04 7.95
N PHE A 305 -13.88 -9.97 8.20
CA PHE A 305 -13.87 -11.28 7.56
C PHE A 305 -13.99 -11.18 6.05
N TYR A 306 -14.97 -10.42 5.53
CA TYR A 306 -15.15 -10.27 4.09
C TYR A 306 -14.04 -9.44 3.44
N SER A 307 -13.51 -8.41 4.13
CA SER A 307 -12.38 -7.63 3.62
C SER A 307 -11.11 -8.47 3.57
N GLY A 308 -10.89 -9.30 4.59
CA GLY A 308 -9.78 -10.25 4.68
C GLY A 308 -9.86 -11.33 3.60
N LEU A 309 -11.05 -11.86 3.30
CA LEU A 309 -11.23 -12.81 2.19
C LEU A 309 -10.93 -12.19 0.82
N LEU A 310 -11.40 -10.95 0.58
CA LEU A 310 -11.08 -10.22 -0.65
C LEU A 310 -9.57 -10.00 -0.78
N CYS A 311 -8.92 -9.57 0.29
CA CYS A 311 -7.46 -9.40 0.33
C CYS A 311 -6.78 -10.75 0.07
N MET A 312 -7.18 -11.82 0.75
CA MET A 312 -6.62 -13.15 0.57
C MET A 312 -6.68 -13.62 -0.88
N LEU A 313 -7.82 -13.45 -1.53
CA LEU A 313 -7.97 -13.76 -2.95
C LEU A 313 -6.96 -12.97 -3.79
N LEU A 314 -6.95 -11.64 -3.68
CA LEU A 314 -6.16 -10.78 -4.56
C LEU A 314 -4.65 -10.84 -4.30
N PHE A 315 -4.23 -10.92 -3.05
CA PHE A 315 -2.81 -11.01 -2.66
C PHE A 315 -2.20 -12.38 -2.96
N ILE A 316 -3.00 -13.44 -3.07
CA ILE A 316 -2.51 -14.75 -3.53
C ILE A 316 -2.51 -14.83 -5.05
N LEU A 317 -3.60 -14.36 -5.66
CA LEU A 317 -3.84 -14.53 -7.09
C LEU A 317 -2.92 -13.65 -7.94
N VAL A 318 -2.80 -12.35 -7.62
CA VAL A 318 -2.04 -11.40 -8.44
C VAL A 318 -0.54 -11.73 -8.50
N PRO A 319 0.16 -12.08 -7.40
CA PRO A 319 1.57 -12.45 -7.48
C PRO A 319 1.83 -13.83 -8.10
N PHE A 320 0.80 -14.67 -8.25
CA PHE A 320 0.90 -15.98 -8.89
C PHE A 320 0.76 -15.91 -10.42
N THR A 321 0.27 -14.79 -10.95
CA THR A 321 0.03 -14.58 -12.38
C THR A 321 0.93 -13.52 -12.97
#